data_AF-A0A1P8W8T3-F1
#
_entry.id   AF-A0A1P8W8T3-F1
#
_cell.length_a   1.000
_cell.length_b   1.000
_cell.length_c   1.000
_cell.angle_alpha   90.00
_cell.angle_beta   90.00
_cell.angle_gamma   90.00
#
_symmetry.space_group_name_H-M   'P 1'
#
loop_
_entity.id
_entity.type
_entity.pdbx_description
1 polymer ?
#
loop_
_entity_poly.entity_id
_entity_poly.type
_entity_poly.pdbx_seq_one_letter_code
_entity_poly.pdbx_strand_id
1 'polypeptide(L)'
;MCGKVAPPRTKAHRVTVASRPKEYRGSVEVAPRRRFGRFREAPKQRDRGGRGHEIVKEMSVCSMCAEAHRDKQLAIEEAAKAAAAQAAVEESDDSYGDDDE
;
A
#
# COMPACT_ATOMS: atom_id res chain seq x y z
N MET A 1 -15.15 15.41 -4.60
CA MET A 1 -16.23 15.10 -3.62
C MET A 1 -17.38 16.05 -3.86
N CYS A 2 -18.62 15.64 -3.57
CA CYS A 2 -19.81 16.36 -4.02
C CYS A 2 -20.09 17.70 -3.31
N GLY A 3 -19.41 18.01 -2.20
CA GLY A 3 -19.56 19.29 -1.48
C GLY A 3 -20.92 19.48 -0.77
N LYS A 4 -21.80 18.46 -0.79
CA LYS A 4 -23.12 18.52 -0.16
C LYS A 4 -23.04 18.07 1.30
N VAL A 5 -23.76 18.77 2.16
CA VAL A 5 -23.95 18.35 3.57
C VAL A 5 -24.89 17.15 3.59
N ALA A 6 -24.46 16.05 4.21
CA ALA A 6 -25.29 14.86 4.35
C ALA A 6 -26.28 15.03 5.51
N PRO A 7 -27.49 14.47 5.43
CA PRO A 7 -28.46 14.52 6.52
C PRO A 7 -27.94 13.81 7.78
N PRO A 8 -28.51 14.10 8.96
CA PRO A 8 -28.08 13.44 10.19
C PRO A 8 -28.26 11.93 10.10
N ARG A 9 -27.39 11.17 10.78
CA ARG A 9 -27.39 9.70 10.84
C ARG A 9 -27.10 8.98 9.51
N THR A 10 -26.61 9.68 8.48
CA THR A 10 -26.07 9.00 7.30
C THR A 10 -24.72 8.37 7.59
N LYS A 11 -24.47 7.20 7.01
CA LYS A 11 -23.19 6.51 7.11
C LYS A 11 -22.08 7.32 6.42
N ALA A 12 -20.97 7.52 7.12
CA ALA A 12 -19.76 8.10 6.59
C ALA A 12 -18.73 6.99 6.31
N HIS A 13 -18.03 7.11 5.19
CA HIS A 13 -16.99 6.19 4.76
C HIS A 13 -15.65 6.93 4.72
N ARG A 14 -14.58 6.27 5.18
CA ARG A 14 -13.22 6.81 5.09
C ARG A 14 -12.61 6.42 3.76
N VAL A 15 -11.99 7.40 3.11
CA VAL A 15 -11.32 7.23 1.82
C VAL A 15 -9.93 7.84 1.91
N THR A 16 -8.95 7.10 1.40
CA THR A 16 -7.55 7.53 1.29
C THR A 16 -7.39 8.39 0.04
N VAL A 17 -6.88 9.61 0.20
CA VAL A 17 -6.72 10.58 -0.90
C VAL A 17 -5.27 10.67 -1.34
N ALA A 18 -4.33 10.55 -0.39
CA ALA A 18 -2.91 10.57 -0.68
C ALA A 18 -2.21 9.47 0.11
N SER A 19 -1.40 8.69 -0.59
CA SER A 19 -0.47 7.72 -0.02
C SER A 19 0.96 8.05 -0.47
N ARG A 20 1.94 7.72 0.37
CA ARG A 20 3.37 7.87 0.03
C ARG A 20 4.09 6.54 0.23
N PRO A 21 5.00 6.13 -0.67
CA PRO A 21 5.86 4.99 -0.39
C PRO A 21 6.69 5.26 0.87
N LYS A 22 6.76 4.28 1.75
CA LYS A 22 7.54 4.34 2.99
C LYS A 22 8.15 2.98 3.27
N GLU A 23 9.42 2.99 3.64
CA GLU A 23 10.10 1.81 4.13
C GLU A 23 10.00 1.78 5.66
N TYR A 24 9.35 0.74 6.18
CA TYR A 24 9.21 0.51 7.61
C TYR A 24 10.39 -0.30 8.11
N ARG A 25 11.06 0.20 9.15
CA ARG A 25 12.12 -0.54 9.83
C ARG A 25 11.51 -1.70 10.62
N GLY A 26 12.07 -2.90 10.47
CA GLY A 26 11.68 -4.04 11.30
C GLY A 26 12.01 -3.76 12.76
N SER A 27 11.05 -3.99 13.65
CA SER A 27 11.25 -3.88 15.10
C SER A 27 11.47 -5.26 15.71
N VAL A 28 12.57 -5.40 16.44
CA VAL A 28 12.88 -6.57 17.25
C VAL A 28 12.73 -6.16 18.71
N GLU A 29 11.71 -6.68 19.39
CA GLU A 29 11.61 -6.49 20.85
C GLU A 29 12.69 -7.33 21.53
N VAL A 30 13.55 -6.66 22.30
CA VAL A 30 14.52 -7.34 23.15
C VAL A 30 13.74 -8.04 24.26
N ALA A 31 13.76 -9.38 24.27
CA ALA A 31 13.05 -10.16 25.28
C ALA A 31 13.49 -9.72 26.69
N PRO A 32 12.55 -9.44 27.62
CA PRO A 32 12.91 -9.02 28.97
C PRO A 32 13.72 -10.13 29.65
N ARG A 33 14.87 -9.76 30.23
CA ARG A 33 15.71 -10.69 30.98
C ARG A 33 14.93 -11.18 32.22
N ARG A 34 14.32 -12.36 32.14
CA ARG A 34 13.70 -12.99 33.31
C ARG A 34 14.78 -13.27 34.36
N ARG A 35 14.47 -12.94 35.62
CA ARG A 35 15.38 -13.02 36.78
C ARG A 35 15.75 -14.45 37.19
N PHE A 36 15.13 -15.48 36.59
CA PHE A 36 15.33 -16.88 36.91
C PHE A 36 15.85 -17.64 35.70
N GLY A 37 17.07 -18.16 35.83
CA GLY A 37 17.81 -18.81 34.75
C GLY A 37 17.21 -20.15 34.34
N ARG A 38 16.88 -20.27 33.04
CA ARG A 38 17.23 -21.42 32.18
C ARG A 38 16.69 -21.33 30.77
N PHE A 39 15.88 -20.33 30.44
CA PHE A 39 15.49 -20.08 29.05
C PHE A 39 15.63 -18.60 28.72
N ARG A 40 16.70 -18.25 27.99
CA ARG A 40 16.71 -17.03 27.18
C ARG A 40 15.84 -17.34 25.97
N GLU A 41 14.57 -16.93 25.98
CA GLU A 41 13.79 -16.93 24.74
C GLU A 41 14.53 -16.04 23.74
N ALA A 42 14.77 -16.56 22.54
CA ALA A 42 15.36 -15.77 21.46
C ALA A 42 14.48 -14.53 21.22
N PRO A 43 15.07 -13.35 20.93
CA PRO A 43 14.31 -12.15 20.64
C PRO A 43 13.35 -12.44 19.48
N LYS A 44 12.06 -12.31 19.73
CA LYS A 44 11.03 -12.55 18.71
C LYS A 44 10.94 -11.29 17.86
N GLN A 45 11.17 -11.45 16.55
CA GLN A 45 10.93 -10.40 15.59
C GLN A 45 9.41 -10.19 15.50
N ARG A 46 8.93 -9.04 16.00
CA ARG A 46 7.50 -8.69 15.90
C ARG A 46 7.15 -8.34 14.47
N ASP A 47 7.97 -7.50 13.86
CA ASP A 47 7.74 -6.98 12.52
C ASP A 47 8.92 -7.28 11.60
N ARG A 48 8.62 -7.85 10.43
CA ARG A 48 9.63 -8.13 9.40
C ARG A 48 10.17 -6.86 8.73
N GLY A 49 9.51 -5.71 8.96
CA GLY A 49 9.77 -4.49 8.19
C GLY A 49 9.45 -4.69 6.71
N GLY A 50 9.65 -3.65 5.91
CA GLY A 50 9.52 -3.75 4.46
C GLY A 50 9.05 -2.48 3.78
N ARG A 51 8.96 -2.56 2.44
CA ARG A 51 8.39 -1.50 1.59
C ARG A 51 6.87 -1.55 1.69
N GLY A 52 6.28 -0.47 2.19
CA GLY A 52 4.83 -0.30 2.27
C GLY A 52 4.43 1.09 1.83
N HIS A 53 3.16 1.42 2.05
CA HIS A 53 2.62 2.75 1.74
C HIS A 53 2.08 3.35 3.03
N GLU A 54 2.42 4.60 3.29
CA GLU A 54 1.87 5.38 4.40
C GLU A 54 0.68 6.18 3.88
N ILE A 55 -0.44 6.13 4.60
CA ILE A 55 -1.61 6.93 4.29
C ILE A 55 -1.37 8.34 4.82
N VAL A 56 -1.19 9.30 3.92
CA VAL A 56 -0.85 10.69 4.26
C VAL A 56 -2.11 11.50 4.55
N LYS A 57 -3.18 11.26 3.79
CA LYS A 57 -4.43 12.01 3.93
C LYS A 57 -5.64 11.11 3.75
N GLU A 58 -6.51 11.13 4.76
CA GLU A 58 -7.82 10.49 4.75
C GLU A 58 -8.92 11.52 4.85
N MET A 59 -10.07 11.22 4.24
CA MET A 59 -11.26 12.06 4.35
C MET A 59 -12.51 11.21 4.53
N SER A 60 -13.48 11.73 5.28
CA SER A 60 -14.80 11.09 5.47
C SER A 60 -15.80 11.61 4.44
N VAL A 61 -16.51 10.70 3.78
CA VAL A 61 -17.47 11.02 2.72
C VAL A 61 -18.76 10.22 2.81
N CYS A 62 -19.79 10.67 2.10
CA CYS A 62 -20.99 9.88 1.88
C CYS A 62 -20.71 8.63 1.03
N SER A 63 -21.62 7.64 1.07
CA SER A 63 -21.51 6.37 0.35
C SER A 63 -21.28 6.55 -1.15
N MET A 64 -22.08 7.40 -1.81
CA MET A 64 -21.94 7.65 -3.25
C MET A 64 -20.56 8.18 -3.63
N CYS A 65 -20.00 9.11 -2.83
CA CYS A 65 -18.66 9.63 -3.11
C CYS A 65 -17.57 8.59 -2.83
N ALA A 66 -17.81 7.64 -1.92
CA ALA A 66 -16.89 6.55 -1.65
C ALA A 66 -16.86 5.55 -2.81
N GLU A 67 -18.03 5.16 -3.33
CA GLU A 67 -18.17 4.25 -4.48
C GLU A 67 -17.52 4.85 -5.72
N ALA A 68 -17.89 6.08 -6.08
CA ALA A 68 -17.30 6.77 -7.24
C ALA A 68 -15.77 6.98 -7.11
N HIS A 69 -15.22 7.01 -5.89
CA HIS A 69 -13.78 7.03 -5.69
C HIS A 69 -13.16 5.65 -5.90
N ARG A 70 -13.79 4.58 -5.40
CA ARG A 70 -13.31 3.21 -5.60
C ARG A 70 -13.26 2.84 -7.08
N ASP A 71 -14.29 3.18 -7.84
CA ASP A 71 -14.33 2.88 -9.28
C ASP A 71 -13.17 3.56 -10.03
N LYS A 72 -12.85 4.80 -9.65
CA LYS A 72 -11.69 5.52 -10.21
C LYS A 72 -10.37 4.87 -9.84
N GLN A 73 -10.22 4.40 -8.60
CA GLN A 73 -9.00 3.72 -8.17
C GLN A 73 -8.82 2.40 -8.93
N LEU A 74 -9.88 1.62 -9.09
CA LEU A 74 -9.85 0.39 -9.88
C LEU A 74 -9.45 0.64 -11.33
N ALA A 75 -10.02 1.67 -11.97
CA ALA A 75 -9.65 2.02 -13.34
C ALA A 75 -8.18 2.46 -13.47
N ILE A 76 -7.65 3.21 -12.49
CA ILE A 76 -6.23 3.61 -12.45
C ILE A 76 -5.33 2.39 -12.25
N GLU A 77 -5.70 1.48 -11.35
CA GLU A 77 -4.95 0.24 -11.10
C GLU A 77 -4.92 -0.69 -12.32
N GLU A 78 -6.05 -0.82 -13.03
CA GLU A 78 -6.14 -1.58 -14.28
C GLU A 78 -5.27 -0.95 -15.38
N ALA A 79 -5.34 0.37 -15.55
CA ALA A 79 -4.49 1.10 -16.50
C ALA A 79 -3.00 0.95 -16.15
N ALA A 80 -2.64 1.02 -14.87
CA ALA A 80 -1.26 0.83 -14.42
C ALA A 80 -0.75 -0.60 -14.68
N LYS A 81 -1.59 -1.62 -14.47
CA LYS A 81 -1.26 -3.01 -14.79
C LYS A 81 -1.09 -3.22 -16.29
N ALA A 82 -1.97 -2.64 -17.10
CA ALA A 82 -1.87 -2.72 -18.56
C ALA A 82 -0.59 -2.04 -19.08
N ALA A 83 -0.26 -0.85 -18.56
CA ALA A 83 0.98 -0.15 -18.91
C ALA A 83 2.24 -0.93 -18.47
N ALA A 84 2.22 -1.55 -17.28
CA ALA A 84 3.33 -2.38 -16.82
C ALA A 84 3.51 -3.64 -17.70
N ALA A 85 2.41 -4.24 -18.16
CA ALA A 85 2.46 -5.37 -19.09
C ALA A 85 3.01 -4.96 -20.47
N GLN A 86 2.64 -3.79 -20.98
CA GLN A 86 3.17 -3.27 -22.25
C GLN A 86 4.67 -2.98 -22.16
N ALA A 87 5.11 -2.33 -21.08
CA ALA A 87 6.53 -2.04 -20.85
C ALA A 87 7.38 -3.33 -20.77
N ALA A 88 6.85 -4.40 -20.15
CA ALA A 88 7.56 -5.68 -20.07
C ALA A 88 7.68 -6.40 -21.42
N VAL A 89 6.76 -6.16 -22.36
CA VAL A 89 6.84 -6.72 -23.72
C VAL A 89 7.83 -5.94 -24.57
N GLU A 90 7.82 -4.61 -24.52
CA GLU A 90 8.80 -3.76 -25.24
C GLU A 90 10.24 -4.04 -24.79
N GLU A 91 10.50 -4.20 -23.49
CA GLU A 91 11.84 -4.53 -22.96
C GLU A 91 12.34 -5.92 -23.41
N SER A 92 11.43 -6.85 -23.75
CA SER A 92 11.82 -8.18 -24.22
C SER A 92 12.19 -8.20 -25.72
N ASP A 93 11.65 -7.29 -26.52
CA ASP A 93 11.86 -7.22 -27.98
C ASP A 93 13.20 -6.55 -28.34
N ASP A 94 13.71 -5.65 -27.49
CA ASP A 94 14.99 -4.93 -27.67
C ASP A 94 16.24 -5.78 -27.34
N SER A 95 16.10 -7.01 -26.83
CA SER A 95 17.24 -7.84 -26.38
C SER A 95 17.84 -8.77 -27.46
N TYR A 96 17.30 -8.79 -28.68
CA TYR A 96 17.69 -9.71 -29.78
C TYR A 96 18.28 -8.97 -31.00
N GLY A 97 19.21 -8.04 -30.79
CA GLY A 97 19.67 -7.13 -31.87
C GLY A 97 21.16 -6.84 -31.97
N ASP A 98 22.08 -7.63 -31.39
CA ASP A 98 23.52 -7.36 -31.51
C ASP A 98 24.37 -8.65 -31.37
N ASP A 99 24.49 -9.44 -32.45
CA ASP A 99 25.54 -10.46 -32.62
C ASP A 99 25.69 -10.81 -34.12
N ASP A 100 26.25 -9.90 -34.92
CA ASP A 100 26.75 -10.23 -36.28
C ASP A 100 27.80 -9.18 -36.73
N GLU A 101 29.08 -9.40 -36.36
CA GLU A 101 30.27 -9.09 -37.20
C GLU A 101 31.57 -9.74 -36.67
#